data_AF-A0A8T1SZW8-F1
#
_entry.id   AF-A0A8T1SZW8-F1
#
_cell.length_a   1.000
_cell.length_b   1.000
_cell.length_c   1.000
_cell.angle_alpha   90.00
_cell.angle_beta   90.00
_cell.angle_gamma   90.00
#
_symmetry.space_group_name_H-M   'P 1'
#
loop_
_entity.id
_entity.type
_entity.pdbx_description
1 polymer ?
#
loop_
_entity_poly.entity_id
_entity_poly.type
_entity_poly.pdbx_seq_one_letter_code
_entity_poly.pdbx_strand_id
1 'polypeptide(L)'
;EYNEALLGPTPSVTTPQSPTAAHFTLNFTLTNLRYTTDLGTPGSLKFNSTEKIILYYIEPLLRNSSIGPVYTGCKVMAFRSVKNRDDTGVDAFCSYRNDPAAPT
;
A
#
# COMPACT_ATOMS: atom_id res chain seq x y z
N GLU A 1 56.21 -30.02 3.27
CA GLU A 1 55.95 -28.69 3.87
C GLU A 1 54.47 -28.38 3.71
N TYR A 2 53.78 -28.06 4.81
CA TYR A 2 52.39 -27.62 4.82
C TYR A 2 52.39 -26.09 4.91
N ASN A 3 51.82 -25.42 3.93
CA ASN A 3 51.62 -23.97 3.94
C ASN A 3 50.17 -23.65 4.32
N GLU A 4 49.91 -23.47 5.62
CA GLU A 4 48.66 -22.88 6.09
C GLU A 4 48.60 -21.40 5.69
N ALA A 5 47.69 -21.06 4.78
CA ALA A 5 47.34 -19.67 4.51
C ALA A 5 46.37 -19.19 5.60
N LEU A 6 46.80 -18.20 6.39
CA LEU A 6 46.01 -17.48 7.38
C LEU A 6 44.75 -16.87 6.74
N LEU A 7 43.57 -17.38 7.11
CA LEU A 7 42.28 -16.74 6.83
C LEU A 7 42.14 -15.49 7.70
N GLY A 8 42.51 -14.33 7.14
CA GLY A 8 42.15 -13.04 7.73
C GLY A 8 40.62 -12.85 7.75
N PRO A 9 40.07 -12.04 8.68
CA PRO A 9 38.63 -11.84 8.76
C PRO A 9 38.15 -11.11 7.50
N THR A 10 37.31 -11.79 6.72
CA THR A 10 36.64 -11.22 5.55
C THR A 10 35.78 -10.03 6.00
N PRO A 11 35.94 -8.83 5.45
CA PRO A 11 34.99 -7.75 5.73
C PRO A 11 33.63 -8.21 5.18
N SER A 12 32.63 -8.31 6.04
CA SER A 12 31.25 -8.56 5.63
C SER A 12 30.82 -7.43 4.70
N VAL A 13 30.86 -7.68 3.40
CA VAL A 13 30.27 -6.78 2.40
C VAL A 13 28.77 -6.80 2.67
N THR A 14 28.28 -5.75 3.35
CA THR A 14 26.85 -5.52 3.45
C THR A 14 26.42 -5.07 2.06
N THR A 15 25.95 -6.01 1.25
CA THR A 15 25.35 -5.70 -0.04
C THR A 15 24.19 -4.74 0.21
N PRO A 16 24.09 -3.60 -0.51
CA PRO A 16 22.93 -2.74 -0.41
C PRO A 16 21.69 -3.58 -0.73
N GLN A 17 20.83 -3.81 0.27
CA GLN A 17 19.58 -4.50 0.02
C GLN A 17 18.77 -3.64 -0.94
N SER A 18 18.34 -4.23 -2.05
CA SER A 18 17.55 -3.50 -3.03
C SER A 18 16.23 -3.05 -2.40
N PRO A 19 15.72 -1.86 -2.75
CA PRO A 19 14.43 -1.39 -2.26
C PRO A 19 13.36 -2.45 -2.51
N THR A 20 12.70 -2.89 -1.44
CA THR A 20 11.65 -3.92 -1.52
C THR A 20 10.28 -3.23 -1.50
N ALA A 21 9.33 -3.72 -2.30
CA ALA A 21 7.95 -3.25 -2.23
C ALA A 21 7.32 -3.71 -0.91
N ALA A 22 6.88 -2.77 -0.10
CA ALA A 22 6.12 -3.03 1.11
C ALA A 22 4.73 -2.41 1.00
N HIS A 23 3.83 -2.85 1.88
CA HIS A 23 2.42 -2.52 1.79
C HIS A 23 1.81 -2.16 3.13
N PHE A 24 0.76 -1.35 3.09
CA PHE A 24 -0.12 -1.08 4.22
C PHE A 24 -1.58 -1.08 3.74
N THR A 25 -2.47 -1.33 4.69
CA THR A 25 -3.91 -1.32 4.45
C THR A 25 -4.48 0.00 4.95
N LEU A 26 -5.34 0.61 4.14
CA LEU A 26 -6.10 1.80 4.48
C LEU A 26 -7.58 1.47 4.50
N ASN A 27 -8.18 1.52 5.69
CA ASN A 27 -9.60 1.23 5.90
C ASN A 27 -10.29 2.50 6.38
N PHE A 28 -11.36 2.91 5.69
CA PHE A 28 -12.15 4.08 6.09
C PHE A 28 -13.61 3.89 5.71
N THR A 29 -14.48 4.80 6.16
CA THR A 29 -15.93 4.76 5.88
C THR A 29 -16.36 6.04 5.18
N LEU A 30 -17.12 5.88 4.11
CA LEU A 30 -17.83 6.94 3.41
C LEU A 30 -19.23 7.08 3.99
N THR A 31 -19.44 8.11 4.80
CA THR A 31 -20.73 8.39 5.45
C THR A 31 -21.78 8.98 4.51
N ASN A 32 -21.35 9.47 3.35
CA ASN A 32 -22.21 10.12 2.35
C ASN A 32 -22.48 9.20 1.13
N LEU A 33 -22.19 7.90 1.26
CA LEU A 33 -22.40 6.92 0.19
C LEU A 33 -23.10 5.68 0.74
N ARG A 34 -24.39 5.54 0.42
CA ARG A 34 -25.15 4.32 0.74
C ARG A 34 -24.62 3.11 -0.02
N TYR A 35 -24.47 2.02 0.72
CA TYR A 35 -24.03 0.76 0.14
C TYR A 35 -25.09 0.17 -0.79
N THR A 36 -24.67 -0.34 -1.94
CA THR A 36 -25.51 -1.09 -2.88
C THR A 36 -24.83 -2.38 -3.30
N THR A 37 -25.60 -3.36 -3.75
CA THR A 37 -25.04 -4.64 -4.23
C THR A 37 -24.03 -4.44 -5.36
N ASP A 38 -24.24 -3.48 -6.26
CA ASP A 38 -23.28 -3.17 -7.32
C ASP A 38 -21.93 -2.68 -6.78
N LEU A 39 -21.91 -1.95 -5.65
CA LEU A 39 -20.66 -1.57 -4.99
C LEU A 39 -19.96 -2.80 -4.41
N GLY A 40 -20.71 -3.82 -3.98
CA GLY A 40 -20.18 -5.10 -3.52
C GLY A 40 -19.69 -6.04 -4.62
N THR A 41 -19.90 -5.70 -5.90
CA THR A 41 -19.51 -6.53 -7.05
C THR A 41 -18.29 -5.90 -7.73
N PRO A 42 -17.07 -6.45 -7.52
CA PRO A 42 -15.88 -5.97 -8.21
C PRO A 42 -16.07 -5.96 -9.73
N GLY A 43 -15.63 -4.88 -10.39
CA GLY A 43 -15.76 -4.74 -11.83
C GLY A 43 -17.11 -4.21 -12.32
N SER A 44 -18.12 -4.07 -11.46
CA SER A 44 -19.37 -3.41 -11.85
C SER A 44 -19.14 -1.95 -12.26
N LEU A 45 -20.07 -1.37 -13.03
CA LEU A 45 -19.98 0.04 -13.42
C LEU A 45 -19.89 0.97 -12.20
N LYS A 46 -20.66 0.67 -11.15
CA LYS A 46 -20.68 1.47 -9.93
C LYS A 46 -19.40 1.27 -9.12
N PHE A 47 -18.91 0.04 -8.99
CA PHE A 47 -17.61 -0.25 -8.35
C PHE A 47 -16.49 0.54 -9.04
N ASN A 48 -16.33 0.38 -10.35
CA ASN A 48 -15.22 1.00 -11.10
C ASN A 48 -15.29 2.52 -11.07
N SER A 49 -16.50 3.10 -11.12
CA SER A 49 -16.68 4.55 -11.04
C SER A 49 -16.33 5.08 -9.65
N THR A 50 -16.79 4.40 -8.58
CA THR A 50 -16.47 4.79 -7.21
C THR A 50 -14.99 4.58 -6.88
N GLU A 51 -14.37 3.50 -7.35
CA GLU A 51 -12.92 3.26 -7.21
C GLU A 51 -12.11 4.42 -7.79
N LYS A 52 -12.41 4.85 -9.02
CA LYS A 52 -11.72 5.98 -9.66
C LYS A 52 -11.83 7.27 -8.85
N ILE A 53 -13.03 7.58 -8.34
CA ILE A 53 -13.25 8.76 -7.50
C ILE A 53 -12.42 8.66 -6.22
N ILE A 54 -12.40 7.50 -5.58
CA ILE A 54 -11.66 7.30 -4.34
C ILE A 54 -10.16 7.43 -4.55
N LEU A 55 -9.61 6.82 -5.60
CA LEU A 55 -8.19 6.93 -5.93
C LEU A 55 -7.82 8.37 -6.33
N TYR A 56 -8.71 9.10 -7.02
CA TYR A 56 -8.52 10.51 -7.34
C TYR A 56 -8.29 11.38 -6.10
N TYR A 57 -8.93 11.07 -4.97
CA TYR A 57 -8.69 11.78 -3.71
C TYR A 57 -7.51 11.22 -2.91
N ILE A 58 -7.38 9.90 -2.80
CA ILE A 58 -6.39 9.27 -1.92
C ILE A 58 -4.97 9.42 -2.47
N GLU A 59 -4.75 9.25 -3.78
CA GLU A 59 -3.40 9.28 -4.32
C GLU A 59 -2.71 10.63 -4.10
N PRO A 60 -3.33 11.80 -4.38
CA PRO A 60 -2.72 13.09 -4.06
C PRO A 60 -2.50 13.29 -2.56
N LEU A 61 -3.44 12.85 -1.72
CA LEU A 61 -3.32 12.97 -0.26
C LEU A 61 -2.09 12.21 0.26
N LEU A 62 -1.89 10.97 -0.18
CA LEU A 62 -0.74 10.17 0.25
C LEU A 62 0.57 10.70 -0.32
N ARG A 63 0.57 11.17 -1.58
CA ARG A 63 1.74 11.82 -2.20
C ARG A 63 2.17 13.09 -1.46
N ASN A 64 1.23 13.82 -0.86
CA ASN A 64 1.50 15.04 -0.09
C ASN A 64 1.67 14.80 1.42
N SER A 65 1.65 13.54 1.86
CA SER A 65 1.85 13.17 3.26
C SER A 65 3.33 12.87 3.57
N SER A 66 3.63 12.53 4.82
CA SER A 66 4.98 12.12 5.23
C SER A 66 5.50 10.88 4.48
N ILE A 67 4.63 10.01 3.98
CA ILE A 67 5.03 8.84 3.19
C ILE A 67 5.20 9.13 1.70
N GLY A 68 4.87 10.34 1.25
CA GLY A 68 4.89 10.76 -0.16
C GLY A 68 6.17 10.40 -0.92
N PRO A 69 7.38 10.63 -0.36
CA PRO A 69 8.65 10.30 -1.03
C PRO A 69 8.82 8.81 -1.37
N VAL A 70 8.20 7.92 -0.59
CA VAL A 70 8.33 6.46 -0.76
C VAL A 70 7.06 5.81 -1.30
N TYR A 71 5.93 6.52 -1.33
CA TYR A 71 4.64 6.01 -1.80
C TYR A 71 4.66 5.66 -3.29
N THR A 72 4.08 4.51 -3.66
CA THR A 72 4.07 4.03 -5.05
C THR A 72 2.68 3.89 -5.66
N GLY A 73 1.63 3.71 -4.86
CA GLY A 73 0.26 3.61 -5.36
C GLY A 73 -0.70 2.94 -4.39
N CYS A 74 -2.00 3.02 -4.68
CA CYS A 74 -3.06 2.34 -3.94
C CYS A 74 -4.01 1.64 -4.90
N LYS A 75 -4.69 0.62 -4.39
CA LYS A 75 -5.80 -0.05 -5.07
C LYS A 75 -6.95 -0.23 -4.11
N VAL A 76 -8.18 -0.01 -4.56
CA VAL A 76 -9.37 -0.36 -3.78
C VAL A 76 -9.62 -1.86 -3.92
N MET A 77 -9.68 -2.55 -2.80
CA MET A 77 -9.87 -4.00 -2.75
C MET A 77 -11.35 -4.35 -2.62
N ALA A 78 -12.11 -3.56 -1.86
CA ALA A 78 -13.53 -3.79 -1.65
C ALA A 78 -14.27 -2.52 -1.23
N PHE A 79 -15.54 -2.44 -1.61
CA PHE A 79 -16.54 -1.64 -0.92
C PHE A 79 -17.39 -2.56 -0.06
N ARG A 80 -17.58 -2.22 1.21
CA ARG A 80 -18.28 -3.03 2.20
C ARG A 80 -19.51 -2.31 2.72
N SER A 81 -20.55 -3.07 3.03
CA SER A 81 -21.67 -2.54 3.81
C SER A 81 -21.20 -2.22 5.23
N VAL A 82 -21.57 -1.04 5.72
CA VAL A 82 -21.54 -0.73 7.16
C VAL A 82 -22.94 -1.00 7.74
N LYS A 83 -23.08 -0.97 9.08
CA LYS A 83 -24.35 -1.19 9.79
C LYS A 83 -25.48 -0.38 9.12
N ASN A 84 -26.64 -1.01 8.94
CA ASN A 84 -27.82 -0.44 8.27
C ASN A 84 -27.67 -0.06 6.78
N ARG A 85 -26.52 -0.31 6.14
CA ARG A 85 -26.24 0.01 4.71
C ARG A 85 -26.29 1.51 4.35
N ASP A 86 -26.38 2.38 5.35
CA ASP A 86 -26.41 3.82 5.14
C ASP A 86 -25.03 4.36 4.69
N ASP A 87 -23.96 3.69 5.12
CA ASP A 87 -22.59 4.04 4.78
C ASP A 87 -21.88 2.90 4.03
N THR A 88 -20.81 3.27 3.32
CA THR A 88 -19.95 2.34 2.59
C THR A 88 -18.55 2.34 3.18
N GLY A 89 -18.10 1.19 3.66
CA GLY A 89 -16.70 0.95 4.03
C GLY A 89 -15.84 0.78 2.79
N VAL A 90 -14.60 1.26 2.84
CA VAL A 90 -13.61 1.10 1.78
C VAL A 90 -12.40 0.40 2.37
N ASP A 91 -11.97 -0.68 1.73
CA ASP A 91 -10.68 -1.30 1.99
C ASP A 91 -9.75 -1.00 0.82
N ALA A 92 -8.63 -0.35 1.10
CA ALA A 92 -7.60 -0.06 0.11
C ALA A 92 -6.26 -0.67 0.52
N PHE A 93 -5.52 -1.14 -0.48
CA PHE A 93 -4.19 -1.69 -0.33
C PHE A 93 -3.18 -0.78 -1.01
N CYS A 94 -2.29 -0.21 -0.22
CA CYS A 94 -1.36 0.82 -0.64
C CYS A 94 0.07 0.30 -0.54
N SER A 95 0.91 0.76 -1.46
CA SER A 95 2.27 0.30 -1.65
C SER A 95 3.26 1.44 -1.47
N TYR A 96 4.43 1.11 -0.95
CA TYR A 96 5.55 2.02 -0.80
C TYR A 96 6.88 1.29 -1.00
N ARG A 97 7.94 2.05 -1.29
CA ARG A 97 9.31 1.56 -1.35
C ARG A 97 9.85 1.49 0.07
N ASN A 98 10.19 0.29 0.52
CA ASN A 98 10.93 0.13 1.75
C ASN A 98 12.42 0.11 1.39
N ASP A 99 13.11 1.21 1.71
CA ASP A 99 14.56 1.29 1.60
C ASP A 99 15.17 0.99 2.98
N PRO A 100 15.80 -0.19 3.16
CA PRO A 100 16.41 -0.56 4.44
C PRO A 100 17.60 0.33 4.84
N ALA A 101 18.07 1.22 3.96
CA ALA A 101 19.10 2.23 4.25
C ALA A 101 18.53 3.60 4.68
N ALA A 102 17.22 3.81 4.64
CA ALA A 102 16.60 5.05 5.09
C ALA A 102 16.61 5.13 6.63
N PRO A 103 17.03 6.25 7.25
CA PRO A 103 17.00 6.38 8.70
C PRO A 103 15.54 6.39 9.20
N THR A 104 15.25 5.54 10.18
CA THR A 104 14.00 5.55 10.97
C THR A 104 13.94 6.73 11.92
#